data_AF-A0A2A4UFF1-F1
#
_entry.id   AF-A0A2A4UFF1-F1
#
_cell.length_a   1.000
_cell.length_b   1.000
_cell.length_c   1.000
_cell.angle_alpha   90.00
_cell.angle_beta   90.00
_cell.angle_gamma   90.00
#
_symmetry.space_group_name_H-M   'P 1'
#
loop_
_entity.id
_entity.type
_entity.pdbx_description
1 polymer ?
#
loop_
_entity_poly.entity_id
_entity_poly.type
_entity_poly.pdbx_seq_one_letter_code
_entity_poly.pdbx_strand_id
1 'polypeptide(L)'
;MSLTRKIVLLFLMIAVGIWVLDAYVGYLFFQQGTLMELLFTNIPHQTLYMRSMTILGLIILTYIFIRLGIQQSEVEKKLADALLFQQQLLDRIPVPIFYKNEQYIYSGCNKSFENFLGMDRKDFMGKSVFDIAPEKLAKIYHVKDAELMSNPGVQIYEANVKSASHEDQRTVVFHKATFEKPNGKLAGMIGAILDITERKNIESEKSELIFELQAAVNEVQLLSGLLPICSSCKDIRDDKGYWNQLETYIGKHANVEFSHSICPDCMNKLYPKLVNEKS
;
A
#
# COMPACT_ATOMS: atom_id res chain seq x y z
N MET A 1 -10.66 -29.82 33.00
CA MET A 1 -11.89 -29.38 33.72
C MET A 1 -12.04 -27.87 33.51
N SER A 2 -13.16 -27.39 32.97
CA SER A 2 -13.33 -25.97 32.62
C SER A 2 -13.19 -25.05 33.83
N LEU A 3 -12.69 -23.83 33.63
CA LEU A 3 -12.54 -22.81 34.68
C LEU A 3 -13.87 -22.58 35.43
N THR A 4 -14.98 -22.62 34.69
CA THR A 4 -16.35 -22.57 35.19
C THR A 4 -16.66 -23.71 36.18
N ARG A 5 -16.26 -24.95 35.89
CA ARG A 5 -16.46 -26.08 36.83
C ARG A 5 -15.64 -25.90 38.10
N LYS A 6 -14.42 -25.38 38.02
CA LYS A 6 -13.59 -25.11 39.21
C LYS A 6 -14.19 -24.03 40.11
N ILE A 7 -14.71 -22.95 39.51
CA ILE A 7 -15.38 -21.87 40.24
C ILE A 7 -16.63 -22.38 40.94
N VAL A 8 -17.49 -23.12 40.21
CA VAL A 8 -18.70 -23.71 40.81
C VAL A 8 -18.35 -24.64 41.96
N LEU A 9 -17.37 -25.53 41.80
CA LEU A 9 -16.93 -26.44 42.87
C LEU A 9 -16.35 -25.72 44.07
N LEU A 10 -15.58 -24.64 43.86
CA LEU A 10 -15.02 -23.83 44.94
C LEU A 10 -16.13 -23.15 45.76
N PHE A 11 -17.10 -22.52 45.10
CA PHE A 11 -18.25 -21.90 45.79
C PHE A 11 -19.12 -22.95 46.51
N LEU A 12 -19.25 -24.16 45.95
CA LEU A 12 -19.94 -25.28 46.59
C LEU A 12 -19.19 -25.72 47.87
N MET A 13 -17.87 -25.85 47.83
CA MET A 13 -17.06 -26.16 49.02
C MET A 13 -17.16 -25.07 50.09
N ILE A 14 -17.16 -23.80 49.69
CA ILE A 14 -17.34 -22.66 50.61
C ILE A 14 -18.74 -22.70 51.24
N ALA A 15 -19.79 -22.99 50.46
CA ALA A 15 -21.15 -23.13 50.97
C ALA A 15 -21.25 -24.22 52.05
N VAL A 16 -20.69 -25.40 51.77
CA VAL A 16 -20.65 -26.52 52.73
C VAL A 16 -19.83 -26.16 53.97
N GLY A 17 -18.69 -25.47 53.81
CA GLY A 17 -17.86 -25.01 54.92
C GLY A 17 -18.59 -24.02 55.83
N ILE A 18 -19.28 -23.03 55.26
CA ILE A 18 -20.11 -22.07 56.01
C ILE A 18 -21.22 -22.81 56.76
N TRP A 19 -21.84 -23.81 56.14
CA TRP A 19 -22.93 -24.60 56.71
C TRP A 19 -22.48 -25.42 57.94
N VAL A 20 -21.33 -26.08 57.85
CA VAL A 20 -20.74 -26.84 58.97
C VAL A 20 -20.28 -25.91 60.09
N LEU A 21 -19.64 -24.78 59.74
CA LEU A 21 -19.17 -23.80 60.71
C LEU A 21 -20.33 -23.18 61.51
N ASP A 22 -21.41 -22.80 60.82
CA ASP A 22 -22.63 -22.28 61.45
C ASP A 22 -23.25 -23.29 62.44
N ALA A 23 -23.38 -24.56 62.05
CA ALA A 23 -23.85 -25.62 62.94
C ALA A 23 -22.94 -25.83 64.16
N TYR A 24 -21.62 -25.77 63.95
CA TYR A 24 -20.62 -25.92 65.01
C TYR A 24 -20.65 -24.75 66.01
N VAL A 25 -20.77 -23.51 65.53
CA VAL A 25 -20.95 -22.32 66.38
C VAL A 25 -22.26 -22.41 67.16
N GLY A 26 -23.35 -22.84 66.50
CA GLY A 26 -24.65 -23.09 67.14
C GLY A 26 -24.55 -24.07 68.31
N TYR A 27 -23.87 -25.20 68.09
CA TYR A 27 -23.62 -26.22 69.12
C TYR A 27 -22.80 -25.67 70.30
N LEU A 28 -21.71 -24.95 70.02
CA LEU A 28 -20.81 -24.42 71.06
C LEU A 28 -21.44 -23.33 71.93
N PHE A 29 -22.18 -22.38 71.33
CA PHE A 29 -22.62 -21.17 72.02
C PHE A 29 -24.06 -21.23 72.54
N PHE A 30 -24.96 -21.99 71.90
CA PHE A 30 -26.39 -22.00 72.26
C PHE A 30 -26.83 -23.28 72.99
N GLN A 31 -26.02 -24.36 73.02
CA GLN A 31 -26.28 -25.64 73.72
C GLN A 31 -27.68 -26.28 73.47
N GLN A 32 -28.30 -26.05 72.31
CA GLN A 32 -29.60 -26.63 71.95
C GLN A 32 -29.45 -27.91 71.12
N GLY A 33 -29.14 -29.03 71.76
CA GLY A 33 -29.08 -30.35 71.10
C GLY A 33 -27.69 -30.76 70.60
N THR A 34 -27.62 -31.91 69.93
CA THR A 34 -26.38 -32.48 69.41
C THR A 34 -25.98 -31.83 68.08
N LEU A 35 -24.67 -31.84 67.74
CA LEU A 35 -24.17 -31.31 66.47
C LEU A 35 -24.91 -31.92 65.26
N MET A 36 -25.23 -33.20 65.31
CA MET A 36 -25.94 -33.91 64.23
C MET A 36 -27.39 -33.42 64.09
N GLU A 37 -28.05 -33.03 65.18
CA GLU A 37 -29.41 -32.48 65.14
C GLU A 37 -29.45 -31.09 64.51
N LEU A 38 -28.49 -30.21 64.83
CA LEU A 38 -28.34 -28.88 64.19
C LEU A 38 -27.89 -28.94 62.73
N LEU A 39 -27.25 -30.05 62.32
CA LEU A 39 -26.89 -30.28 60.93
C LEU A 39 -28.11 -30.74 60.11
N PHE A 40 -28.90 -31.70 60.59
CA PHE A 40 -29.84 -32.41 59.70
C PHE A 40 -31.31 -32.43 60.12
N THR A 41 -31.66 -32.42 61.42
CA THR A 41 -33.01 -32.85 61.85
C THR A 41 -33.83 -31.81 62.59
N ASN A 42 -33.24 -30.93 63.42
CA ASN A 42 -33.98 -29.98 64.26
C ASN A 42 -33.41 -28.56 64.14
N ILE A 43 -33.43 -28.01 62.93
CA ILE A 43 -32.86 -26.70 62.62
C ILE A 43 -33.86 -25.58 62.99
N PRO A 44 -33.49 -24.60 63.84
CA PRO A 44 -34.36 -23.46 64.16
C PRO A 44 -34.76 -22.66 62.92
N HIS A 45 -36.00 -22.13 62.88
CA HIS A 45 -36.51 -21.39 61.72
C HIS A 45 -35.65 -20.18 61.34
N GLN A 46 -35.08 -19.48 62.33
CA GLN A 46 -34.18 -18.34 62.10
C GLN A 46 -32.89 -18.77 61.41
N THR A 47 -32.29 -19.89 61.83
CA THR A 47 -31.08 -20.46 61.22
C THR A 47 -31.35 -20.94 59.81
N LEU A 48 -32.51 -21.57 59.58
CA LEU A 48 -32.94 -21.99 58.24
C LEU A 48 -33.06 -20.79 57.28
N TYR A 49 -33.61 -19.68 57.75
CA TYR A 49 -33.72 -18.43 56.99
C TYR A 49 -32.35 -17.82 56.67
N MET A 50 -31.42 -17.79 57.64
CA MET A 50 -30.06 -17.31 57.39
C MET A 50 -29.31 -18.19 56.38
N ARG A 51 -29.47 -19.53 56.48
CA ARG A 51 -28.88 -20.48 55.54
C ARG A 51 -29.44 -20.34 54.12
N SER A 52 -30.74 -20.09 53.97
CA SER A 52 -31.33 -19.89 52.64
C SER A 52 -30.84 -18.59 51.99
N MET A 53 -30.67 -17.52 52.77
CA MET A 53 -30.11 -16.24 52.29
C MET A 53 -28.64 -16.36 51.89
N THR A 54 -27.81 -17.10 52.63
CA THR A 54 -26.40 -17.30 52.26
C THR A 54 -26.25 -18.13 50.99
N ILE A 55 -27.03 -19.21 50.85
CA ILE A 55 -27.06 -20.02 49.62
C ILE A 55 -27.49 -19.17 48.43
N LEU A 56 -28.56 -18.38 48.58
CA LEU A 56 -29.04 -17.49 47.53
C LEU A 56 -27.96 -16.47 47.13
N GLY A 57 -27.28 -15.86 48.11
CA GLY A 57 -26.17 -14.94 47.86
C GLY A 57 -25.01 -15.60 47.12
N LEU A 58 -24.62 -16.82 47.48
CA LEU A 58 -23.56 -17.57 46.79
C LEU A 58 -23.94 -17.95 45.36
N ILE A 59 -25.21 -18.30 45.10
CA ILE A 59 -25.71 -18.55 43.74
C ILE A 59 -25.64 -17.28 42.89
N ILE A 60 -26.10 -16.14 43.42
CA ILE A 60 -26.04 -14.85 42.72
C ILE A 60 -24.59 -14.46 42.43
N LEU A 61 -23.70 -14.57 43.41
CA LEU A 61 -22.26 -14.30 43.24
C LEU A 61 -21.64 -15.20 42.18
N THR A 62 -21.90 -16.51 42.24
CA THR A 62 -21.41 -17.48 41.25
C THR A 62 -21.90 -17.12 39.84
N TYR A 63 -23.18 -16.76 39.70
CA TYR A 63 -23.75 -16.30 38.43
C TYR A 63 -23.02 -15.06 37.89
N ILE A 64 -22.79 -14.06 38.74
CA ILE A 64 -22.06 -12.83 38.37
C ILE A 64 -20.64 -13.16 37.90
N PHE A 65 -19.90 -13.98 38.65
CA PHE A 65 -18.53 -14.38 38.27
C PHE A 65 -18.49 -15.12 36.92
N ILE A 66 -19.44 -16.02 36.69
CA ILE A 66 -19.55 -16.74 35.41
C ILE A 66 -19.84 -15.75 34.28
N ARG A 67 -20.78 -14.82 34.47
CA ARG A 67 -21.13 -13.82 33.46
C ARG A 67 -19.95 -12.89 33.14
N LEU A 68 -19.23 -12.40 34.14
CA LEU A 68 -18.05 -11.56 33.97
C LEU A 68 -16.94 -12.29 33.19
N GLY A 69 -16.67 -13.55 33.55
CA GLY A 69 -15.67 -14.36 32.85
C GLY A 69 -16.03 -14.63 31.38
N ILE A 70 -17.30 -14.93 31.09
CA ILE A 70 -17.79 -15.10 29.71
C ILE A 70 -17.65 -13.78 28.93
N GLN A 71 -18.05 -12.65 29.53
CA GLN A 71 -17.98 -11.34 28.89
C GLN A 71 -16.53 -10.95 28.56
N GLN A 72 -15.59 -11.18 29.48
CA GLN A 72 -14.17 -10.92 29.23
C GLN A 72 -13.65 -11.76 28.06
N SER A 73 -13.93 -13.07 28.05
CA SER A 73 -13.51 -13.96 26.97
C SER A 73 -14.14 -13.57 25.63
N GLU A 74 -15.38 -13.10 25.62
CA GLU A 74 -16.06 -12.65 24.41
C GLU A 74 -15.44 -11.35 23.85
N VAL A 75 -15.08 -10.40 24.71
CA VAL A 75 -14.38 -9.17 24.32
C VAL A 75 -12.98 -9.50 23.79
N GLU A 76 -12.23 -10.35 24.48
CA GLU A 76 -10.91 -10.81 24.02
C GLU A 76 -11.00 -11.51 22.66
N LYS A 77 -12.00 -12.37 22.47
CA LYS A 77 -12.22 -13.05 21.20
C LYS A 77 -12.60 -12.08 20.09
N LYS A 78 -13.54 -11.15 20.34
CA LYS A 78 -13.93 -10.12 19.36
C LYS A 78 -12.74 -9.26 18.94
N LEU A 79 -11.89 -8.88 19.90
CA LEU A 79 -10.66 -8.14 19.63
C LEU A 79 -9.68 -8.97 18.79
N ALA A 80 -9.45 -10.24 19.15
CA ALA A 80 -8.58 -11.14 18.41
C ALA A 80 -9.07 -11.36 16.97
N ASP A 81 -10.38 -11.60 16.79
CA ASP A 81 -11.01 -11.77 15.47
C ASP A 81 -10.88 -10.48 14.63
N ALA A 82 -11.08 -9.31 15.24
CA ALA A 82 -10.91 -8.02 14.55
C ALA A 82 -9.44 -7.76 14.13
N LEU A 83 -8.48 -8.06 15.01
CA LEU A 83 -7.05 -7.92 14.70
C LEU A 83 -6.63 -8.90 13.60
N LEU A 84 -7.11 -10.14 13.65
CA LEU A 84 -6.85 -11.15 12.63
C LEU A 84 -7.42 -10.72 11.28
N PHE A 85 -8.65 -10.22 11.26
CA PHE A 85 -9.28 -9.71 10.05
C PHE A 85 -8.48 -8.54 9.44
N GLN A 86 -8.06 -7.56 10.25
CA GLN A 86 -7.23 -6.45 9.78
C GLN A 86 -5.91 -6.94 9.17
N GLN A 87 -5.25 -7.90 9.81
CA GLN A 87 -4.00 -8.48 9.31
C GLN A 87 -4.22 -9.21 7.98
N GLN A 88 -5.29 -9.99 7.85
CA GLN A 88 -5.66 -10.68 6.62
C GLN A 88 -5.95 -9.71 5.47
N LEU A 89 -6.61 -8.58 5.74
CA LEU A 89 -6.83 -7.55 4.73
C LEU A 89 -5.51 -7.00 4.20
N LEU A 90 -4.58 -6.63 5.09
CA LEU A 90 -3.26 -6.13 4.70
C LEU A 90 -2.46 -7.16 3.90
N ASP A 91 -2.47 -8.43 4.33
CA ASP A 91 -1.71 -9.52 3.69
C ASP A 91 -2.23 -9.89 2.30
N ARG A 92 -3.48 -9.57 1.98
CA ARG A 92 -4.05 -9.77 0.63
C ARG A 92 -3.75 -8.64 -0.35
N ILE A 93 -3.23 -7.51 0.12
CA ILE A 93 -2.83 -6.41 -0.76
C ILE A 93 -1.53 -6.83 -1.48
N PRO A 94 -1.51 -6.89 -2.82
CA PRO A 94 -0.33 -7.32 -3.59
C PRO A 94 0.77 -6.26 -3.65
N VAL A 95 0.68 -5.21 -2.85
CA VAL A 95 1.65 -4.11 -2.77
C VAL A 95 2.43 -4.27 -1.46
N PRO A 96 3.77 -4.26 -1.50
CA PRO A 96 4.60 -4.22 -0.29
C PRO A 96 4.26 -3.02 0.58
N ILE A 97 3.76 -3.28 1.80
CA ILE A 97 3.39 -2.25 2.78
C ILE A 97 4.15 -2.50 4.08
N PHE A 98 4.72 -1.43 4.64
CA PHE A 98 5.36 -1.40 5.95
C PHE A 98 4.90 -0.19 6.75
N TYR A 99 5.02 -0.24 8.08
CA TYR A 99 4.83 0.92 8.93
C TYR A 99 5.84 0.94 10.07
N LYS A 100 6.30 2.15 10.40
CA LYS A 100 7.28 2.45 11.44
C LYS A 100 6.67 3.35 12.49
N ASN A 101 7.12 3.20 13.73
CA ASN A 101 6.75 4.10 14.81
C ASN A 101 7.56 5.42 14.79
N GLU A 102 7.29 6.30 15.76
CA GLU A 102 8.01 7.57 15.99
C GLU A 102 9.55 7.44 16.08
N GLN A 103 10.06 6.27 16.45
CA GLN A 103 11.49 5.99 16.58
C GLN A 103 12.09 5.34 15.34
N TYR A 104 11.39 5.36 14.19
CA TYR A 104 11.82 4.75 12.92
C TYR A 104 11.99 3.23 12.98
N ILE A 105 11.36 2.58 13.97
CA ILE A 105 11.40 1.13 14.16
C ILE A 105 10.23 0.48 13.43
N TYR A 106 10.50 -0.61 12.71
CA TYR A 106 9.45 -1.38 12.04
C TYR A 106 8.46 -1.96 13.06
N SER A 107 7.24 -1.43 13.04
CA SER A 107 6.13 -1.83 13.90
C SER A 107 5.15 -2.77 13.20
N GLY A 108 5.28 -2.94 11.88
CA GLY A 108 4.59 -4.00 11.14
C GLY A 108 4.65 -3.85 9.63
N CYS A 109 4.07 -4.83 8.96
CA CYS A 109 4.11 -5.00 7.52
C CYS A 109 3.02 -5.95 7.04
N ASN A 110 2.84 -6.04 5.72
CA ASN A 110 2.07 -7.11 5.10
C ASN A 110 2.96 -8.20 4.49
N LYS A 111 2.34 -9.31 4.08
CA LYS A 111 3.05 -10.43 3.47
C LYS A 111 3.80 -10.06 2.18
N SER A 112 3.29 -9.13 1.39
CA SER A 112 3.95 -8.67 0.17
C SER A 112 5.30 -7.99 0.47
N PHE A 113 5.41 -7.26 1.60
CA PHE A 113 6.67 -6.66 2.03
C PHE A 113 7.70 -7.67 2.51
N GLU A 114 7.27 -8.72 3.22
CA GLU A 114 8.16 -9.85 3.58
C GLU A 114 8.77 -10.49 2.32
N ASN A 115 7.94 -10.73 1.30
CA ASN A 115 8.38 -11.30 0.04
C ASN A 115 9.33 -10.36 -0.73
N PHE A 116 9.06 -9.06 -0.70
CA PHE A 116 9.91 -8.04 -1.32
C PHE A 116 11.30 -7.96 -0.68
N LEU A 117 11.37 -8.01 0.65
CA LEU A 117 12.64 -8.03 1.39
C LEU A 117 13.31 -9.41 1.39
N GLY A 118 12.56 -10.49 1.13
CA GLY A 118 13.05 -11.86 1.27
C GLY A 118 13.37 -12.24 2.70
N MET A 119 12.71 -11.59 3.67
CA MET A 119 12.93 -11.78 5.10
C MET A 119 11.59 -12.03 5.80
N ASP A 120 11.57 -12.97 6.75
CA ASP A 120 10.38 -13.17 7.58
C ASP A 120 10.18 -11.96 8.50
N ARG A 121 8.91 -11.64 8.77
CA ARG A 121 8.52 -10.57 9.70
C ARG A 121 9.30 -10.61 11.01
N LYS A 122 9.43 -11.78 11.62
CA LYS A 122 10.12 -11.98 12.91
C LYS A 122 11.58 -11.48 12.90
N ASP A 123 12.22 -11.41 11.72
CA ASP A 123 13.63 -11.09 11.60
C ASP A 123 13.91 -9.58 11.56
N PHE A 124 12.92 -8.75 11.22
CA PHE A 124 13.07 -7.29 11.15
C PHE A 124 12.11 -6.49 12.03
N MET A 125 11.08 -7.12 12.59
CA MET A 125 10.19 -6.45 13.54
C MET A 125 10.98 -5.94 14.76
N GLY A 126 10.70 -4.71 15.17
CA GLY A 126 11.42 -4.08 16.29
C GLY A 126 12.82 -3.58 15.94
N LYS A 127 13.27 -3.72 14.69
CA LYS A 127 14.56 -3.22 14.22
C LYS A 127 14.43 -1.90 13.45
N SER A 128 15.55 -1.20 13.31
CA SER A 128 15.67 -0.02 12.47
C SER A 128 16.04 -0.40 11.04
N VAL A 129 16.01 0.57 10.12
CA VAL A 129 16.49 0.37 8.75
C VAL A 129 18.00 0.06 8.70
N PHE A 130 18.77 0.51 9.69
CA PHE A 130 20.22 0.27 9.79
C PHE A 130 20.56 -1.18 10.13
N ASP A 131 19.64 -1.90 10.77
CA ASP A 131 19.87 -3.30 11.15
C ASP A 131 19.55 -4.29 10.02
N ILE A 132 18.84 -3.83 8.99
CA ILE A 132 18.30 -4.71 7.93
C ILE A 132 18.79 -4.37 6.53
N ALA A 133 19.34 -3.18 6.33
CA ALA A 133 19.80 -2.71 5.03
C ALA A 133 21.28 -2.30 5.09
N PRO A 134 22.02 -2.41 3.98
CA PRO A 134 23.40 -1.92 3.89
C PRO A 134 23.49 -0.45 4.29
N GLU A 135 24.57 -0.08 5.01
CA GLU A 135 24.71 1.23 5.65
C GLU A 135 24.43 2.41 4.72
N LYS A 136 24.94 2.36 3.48
CA LYS A 136 24.72 3.41 2.48
C LYS A 136 23.23 3.61 2.15
N LEU A 137 22.50 2.52 1.94
CA LEU A 137 21.06 2.57 1.64
C LEU A 137 20.24 2.94 2.88
N ALA A 138 20.62 2.40 4.04
CA ALA A 138 19.98 2.73 5.31
C ALA A 138 20.03 4.23 5.61
N LYS A 139 21.18 4.89 5.37
CA LYS A 139 21.32 6.35 5.50
C LYS A 139 20.36 7.12 4.57
N ILE A 140 20.27 6.71 3.30
CA ILE A 140 19.37 7.36 2.32
C ILE A 140 17.92 7.23 2.78
N TYR A 141 17.49 6.03 3.15
CA TYR A 141 16.12 5.78 3.61
C TYR A 141 15.81 6.53 4.91
N HIS A 142 16.74 6.53 5.86
CA HIS A 142 16.55 7.23 7.13
C HIS A 142 16.42 8.75 6.94
N VAL A 143 17.23 9.37 6.08
CA VAL A 143 17.11 10.81 5.77
C VAL A 143 15.73 11.12 5.18
N LYS A 144 15.23 10.28 4.26
CA LYS A 144 13.89 10.46 3.67
C LYS A 144 12.76 10.26 4.68
N ASP A 145 12.89 9.27 5.56
CA ASP A 145 11.94 9.03 6.64
C ASP A 145 11.94 10.20 7.64
N ALA A 146 13.11 10.74 8.00
CA ALA A 146 13.23 11.89 8.89
C ALA A 146 12.66 13.18 8.29
N GLU A 147 12.82 13.39 6.98
CA GLU A 147 12.21 14.49 6.23
C GLU A 147 10.68 14.45 6.31
N LEU A 148 10.08 13.26 6.13
CA LEU A 148 8.63 13.05 6.24
C LEU A 148 8.13 13.21 7.67
N MET A 149 8.86 12.71 8.67
CA MET A 149 8.45 12.84 10.07
C MET A 149 8.57 14.28 10.58
N SER A 150 9.50 15.07 10.03
CA SER A 150 9.66 16.50 10.33
C SER A 150 8.61 17.36 9.64
N ASN A 151 8.10 16.93 8.48
CA ASN A 151 7.03 17.59 7.74
C ASN A 151 5.88 16.59 7.51
N PRO A 152 5.02 16.36 8.52
CA PRO A 152 3.94 15.39 8.42
C PRO A 152 3.05 15.62 7.21
N GLY A 153 2.66 14.54 6.53
CA GLY A 153 1.93 14.58 5.29
C GLY A 153 2.21 13.35 4.44
N VAL A 154 2.43 13.58 3.15
CA VAL A 154 2.67 12.54 2.14
C VAL A 154 3.99 12.83 1.42
N GLN A 155 4.81 11.80 1.24
CA GLN A 155 6.06 11.84 0.50
C GLN A 155 6.02 10.77 -0.60
N ILE A 156 6.25 11.19 -1.85
CA ILE A 156 6.26 10.31 -3.02
C ILE A 156 7.56 10.53 -3.79
N TYR A 157 8.31 9.47 -4.07
CA TYR A 157 9.52 9.56 -4.88
C TYR A 157 9.83 8.24 -5.60
N GLU A 158 10.48 8.33 -6.76
CA GLU A 158 10.99 7.18 -7.51
C GLU A 158 12.38 6.79 -7.01
N ALA A 159 12.67 5.49 -6.99
CA ALA A 159 13.99 4.96 -6.70
C ALA A 159 14.21 3.61 -7.39
N ASN A 160 15.48 3.29 -7.68
CA ASN A 160 15.87 1.97 -8.14
C ASN A 160 16.28 1.13 -6.95
N VAL A 161 15.64 -0.03 -6.80
CA VAL A 161 15.85 -0.95 -5.68
C VAL A 161 16.04 -2.36 -6.19
N LYS A 162 16.76 -3.18 -5.42
CA LYS A 162 16.79 -4.64 -5.64
C LYS A 162 15.75 -5.27 -4.72
N SER A 163 14.85 -6.06 -5.30
CA SER A 163 13.97 -6.95 -4.54
C SER A 163 14.71 -8.24 -4.22
N ALA A 164 14.39 -8.93 -3.13
CA ALA A 164 14.90 -10.29 -2.94
C ALA A 164 14.26 -11.29 -3.91
N SER A 165 13.07 -10.98 -4.44
CA SER A 165 12.35 -11.83 -5.39
C SER A 165 12.86 -11.74 -6.83
N HIS A 166 13.69 -10.73 -7.16
CA HIS A 166 14.19 -10.48 -8.50
C HIS A 166 15.65 -10.02 -8.45
N GLU A 167 16.54 -10.64 -9.23
CA GLU A 167 17.95 -10.24 -9.28
C GLU A 167 18.17 -8.86 -9.92
N ASP A 168 17.26 -8.46 -10.81
CA ASP A 168 17.31 -7.21 -11.55
C ASP A 168 16.89 -6.00 -10.72
N GLN A 169 17.40 -4.83 -11.12
CA GLN A 169 16.94 -3.56 -10.55
C GLN A 169 15.50 -3.29 -10.96
N ARG A 170 14.65 -2.98 -9.96
CA ARG A 170 13.27 -2.57 -10.16
C ARG A 170 13.16 -1.07 -9.92
N THR A 171 12.44 -0.39 -10.81
CA THR A 171 12.05 1.00 -10.61
C THR A 171 10.79 1.02 -9.77
N VAL A 172 10.87 1.59 -8.58
CA VAL A 172 9.75 1.64 -7.64
C VAL A 172 9.39 3.08 -7.29
N VAL A 173 8.12 3.31 -7.00
CA VAL A 173 7.63 4.51 -6.34
C VAL A 173 7.43 4.20 -4.87
N PHE A 174 8.14 4.91 -4.01
CA PHE A 174 7.83 4.93 -2.58
C PHE A 174 6.69 5.91 -2.35
N HIS A 175 5.58 5.42 -1.83
CA HIS A 175 4.46 6.26 -1.38
C HIS A 175 4.37 6.14 0.14
N LYS A 176 4.75 7.21 0.85
CA LYS A 176 4.81 7.24 2.32
C LYS A 176 3.90 8.31 2.87
N ALA A 177 3.26 8.03 4.00
CA ALA A 177 2.41 8.98 4.70
C ALA A 177 2.58 8.85 6.21
N THR A 178 2.49 9.97 6.93
CA THR A 178 2.43 9.97 8.40
C THR A 178 1.03 9.63 8.89
N PHE A 179 0.92 8.98 10.05
CA PHE A 179 -0.36 8.75 10.72
C PHE A 179 -0.28 9.15 12.20
N GLU A 180 -1.43 9.49 12.76
CA GLU A 180 -1.56 10.03 14.11
C GLU A 180 -2.16 9.01 15.09
N LYS A 181 -1.87 9.21 16.37
CA LYS A 181 -2.53 8.53 17.48
C LYS A 181 -3.92 9.14 17.67
N PRO A 182 -4.82 8.47 18.43
CA PRO A 182 -6.14 9.04 18.77
C PRO A 182 -6.10 10.41 19.48
N ASN A 183 -4.95 10.81 20.04
CA ASN A 183 -4.74 12.11 20.69
C ASN A 183 -4.20 13.20 19.74
N GLY A 184 -4.13 12.95 18.42
CA GLY A 184 -3.64 13.89 17.42
C GLY A 184 -2.12 14.06 17.37
N LYS A 185 -1.36 13.29 18.16
CA LYS A 185 0.11 13.28 18.06
C LYS A 185 0.55 12.33 16.96
N LEU A 186 1.65 12.67 16.28
CA LEU A 186 2.31 11.81 15.32
C LEU A 186 2.60 10.43 15.95
N ALA A 187 2.11 9.36 15.32
CA ALA A 187 2.33 7.97 15.76
C ALA A 187 3.47 7.29 15.00
N GLY A 188 3.71 7.73 13.77
CA GLY A 188 4.65 7.09 12.86
C GLY A 188 4.30 7.33 11.41
N MET A 189 4.76 6.42 10.56
CA MET A 189 4.59 6.48 9.12
C MET A 189 4.29 5.12 8.52
N ILE A 190 3.48 5.11 7.46
CA ILE A 190 3.20 3.96 6.61
C ILE A 190 3.83 4.20 5.25
N GLY A 191 4.39 3.16 4.65
CA GLY A 191 5.01 3.20 3.33
C GLY A 191 4.53 2.05 2.47
N ALA A 192 4.23 2.35 1.21
CA ALA A 192 3.97 1.39 0.16
C ALA A 192 5.07 1.50 -0.90
N ILE A 193 5.46 0.35 -1.47
CA ILE A 193 6.46 0.26 -2.55
C ILE A 193 5.73 -0.22 -3.80
N LEU A 194 5.51 0.69 -4.75
CA LEU A 194 4.80 0.40 -5.99
C LEU A 194 5.83 0.11 -7.08
N ASP A 195 5.85 -1.10 -7.60
CA ASP A 195 6.69 -1.45 -8.74
C ASP A 195 6.11 -0.85 -10.02
N ILE A 196 6.88 0.01 -10.69
CA ILE A 196 6.50 0.66 -11.94
C ILE A 196 7.44 0.26 -13.09
N THR A 197 8.25 -0.78 -12.91
CA THR A 197 9.27 -1.21 -13.88
C THR A 197 8.64 -1.56 -15.22
N GLU A 198 7.63 -2.43 -15.23
CA GLU A 198 6.93 -2.83 -16.46
C GLU A 198 6.26 -1.63 -17.14
N ARG A 199 5.62 -0.77 -16.35
CA ARG A 199 4.98 0.45 -16.85
C ARG A 199 6.00 1.38 -17.53
N LYS A 200 7.16 1.62 -16.91
CA LYS A 200 8.24 2.44 -17.48
C LYS A 200 8.80 1.83 -18.76
N ASN A 201 8.95 0.51 -18.81
CA ASN A 201 9.44 -0.18 -20.01
C ASN A 201 8.45 0.00 -21.17
N ILE A 202 7.15 -0.21 -20.92
CA ILE A 202 6.09 0.01 -21.92
C ILE A 202 6.04 1.49 -22.36
N GLU A 203 6.16 2.43 -21.42
CA GLU A 203 6.19 3.87 -21.73
C GLU A 203 7.40 4.24 -22.59
N SER A 204 8.56 3.62 -22.34
CA SER A 204 9.79 3.82 -23.13
C SER A 204 9.67 3.23 -24.53
N GLU A 205 9.24 1.97 -24.64
CA GLU A 205 9.03 1.27 -25.92
C GLU A 205 8.02 2.02 -26.79
N LYS A 206 6.91 2.48 -26.19
CA LYS A 206 5.93 3.32 -26.89
C LYS A 206 6.55 4.62 -27.40
N SER A 207 7.40 5.26 -26.60
CA SER A 207 8.03 6.53 -26.97
C SER A 207 9.02 6.34 -28.13
N GLU A 208 9.77 5.24 -28.12
CA GLU A 208 10.67 4.84 -29.20
C GLU A 208 9.89 4.54 -30.49
N LEU A 209 8.82 3.75 -30.41
CA LEU A 209 7.97 3.45 -31.56
C LEU A 209 7.31 4.71 -32.14
N ILE A 210 6.87 5.65 -31.30
CA ILE A 210 6.35 6.94 -31.75
C ILE A 210 7.42 7.71 -32.52
N PHE A 211 8.66 7.72 -32.02
CA PHE A 211 9.77 8.39 -32.69
C PHE A 211 10.10 7.74 -34.05
N GLU A 212 10.12 6.41 -34.13
CA GLU A 212 10.31 5.67 -35.38
C GLU A 212 9.20 5.94 -36.40
N LEU A 213 7.93 5.91 -35.96
CA LEU A 213 6.79 6.23 -36.81
C LEU A 213 6.87 7.67 -37.35
N GLN A 214 7.26 8.63 -36.51
CA GLN A 214 7.46 10.01 -36.94
C GLN A 214 8.57 10.14 -37.98
N ALA A 215 9.68 9.41 -37.80
CA ALA A 215 10.79 9.39 -38.76
C ALA A 215 10.34 8.80 -40.12
N ALA A 216 9.65 7.66 -40.11
CA ALA A 216 9.14 7.01 -41.31
C ALA A 216 8.09 7.88 -42.06
N VAL A 217 7.21 8.56 -41.33
CA VAL A 217 6.23 9.49 -41.92
C VAL A 217 6.93 10.66 -42.61
N ASN A 218 7.97 11.22 -41.98
CA ASN A 218 8.75 12.31 -42.58
C ASN A 218 9.50 11.85 -43.84
N GLU A 219 10.04 10.62 -43.86
CA GLU A 219 10.71 10.06 -45.03
C GLU A 219 9.74 9.85 -46.21
N VAL A 220 8.53 9.37 -45.96
CA VAL A 220 7.49 9.21 -47.01
C VAL A 220 7.01 10.56 -47.54
N GLN A 221 6.88 11.60 -46.70
CA GLN A 221 6.57 12.95 -47.16
C GLN A 221 7.64 13.52 -48.09
N LEU A 222 8.91 13.14 -47.91
CA LEU A 222 10.02 13.52 -48.78
C LEU A 222 10.02 12.81 -50.14
N LEU A 223 9.28 11.71 -50.31
CA LEU A 223 9.26 10.88 -51.53
C LEU A 223 7.89 10.78 -52.22
N SER A 224 6.83 11.46 -51.75
CA SER A 224 5.47 11.28 -52.29
C SER A 224 4.95 12.48 -53.09
N GLY A 225 5.01 12.34 -54.41
CA GLY A 225 4.18 13.10 -55.35
C GLY A 225 4.64 12.98 -56.80
N LEU A 226 3.90 12.24 -57.64
CA LEU A 226 3.97 12.46 -59.08
C LEU A 226 3.35 13.83 -59.35
N LEU A 227 4.15 14.87 -59.56
CA LEU A 227 3.64 16.17 -59.98
C LEU A 227 3.15 16.05 -61.43
N PRO A 228 1.83 16.17 -61.69
CA PRO A 228 1.31 16.11 -63.05
C PRO A 228 1.73 17.37 -63.81
N ILE A 229 2.70 17.23 -64.70
CA ILE A 229 3.17 18.33 -65.56
C ILE A 229 2.54 18.26 -66.96
N CYS A 230 2.31 19.41 -67.58
CA CYS A 230 1.96 19.47 -68.98
C CYS A 230 3.18 19.13 -69.84
N SER A 231 3.10 18.11 -70.69
CA SER A 231 4.23 17.70 -71.54
C SER A 231 4.71 18.81 -72.49
N SER A 232 3.84 19.76 -72.85
CA SER A 232 4.13 20.86 -73.76
C SER A 232 4.69 22.10 -73.06
N CYS A 233 3.95 22.70 -72.11
CA CYS A 233 4.36 23.96 -71.46
C CYS A 233 5.06 23.80 -70.12
N LYS A 234 5.10 22.57 -69.55
CA LYS A 234 5.71 22.23 -68.24
C LYS A 234 5.03 22.83 -67.00
N ASP A 235 3.86 23.45 -67.14
CA ASP A 235 3.02 23.83 -66.01
C ASP A 235 2.65 22.62 -65.14
N ILE A 236 2.51 22.83 -63.83
CA ILE A 236 2.08 21.82 -62.86
C ILE A 236 0.57 21.97 -62.62
N ARG A 237 -0.16 20.85 -62.63
CA ARG A 237 -1.58 20.82 -62.22
C ARG A 237 -1.70 20.61 -60.72
N ASP A 238 -2.43 21.51 -60.04
CA ASP A 238 -2.69 21.42 -58.60
C ASP A 238 -3.82 20.44 -58.26
N ASP A 239 -4.04 20.22 -56.95
CA ASP A 239 -5.08 19.31 -56.42
C ASP A 239 -6.51 19.75 -56.77
N LYS A 240 -6.70 21.01 -57.17
CA LYS A 240 -7.98 21.57 -57.63
C LYS A 240 -8.17 21.46 -59.14
N GLY A 241 -7.16 20.97 -59.86
CA GLY A 241 -7.17 20.77 -61.31
C GLY A 241 -6.73 21.99 -62.13
N TYR A 242 -6.26 23.07 -61.50
CA TYR A 242 -5.77 24.26 -62.20
C TYR A 242 -4.29 24.12 -62.57
N TRP A 243 -3.93 24.67 -63.73
CA TRP A 243 -2.54 24.72 -64.21
C TRP A 243 -1.83 25.96 -63.67
N ASN A 244 -0.68 25.74 -63.07
CA ASN A 244 0.16 26.77 -62.47
C ASN A 244 1.56 26.69 -63.06
N GLN A 245 2.21 27.85 -63.23
CA GLN A 245 3.63 27.87 -63.60
C GLN A 245 4.48 27.16 -62.56
N LEU A 246 5.50 26.43 -63.05
CA LEU A 246 6.40 25.60 -62.27
C LEU A 246 6.94 26.35 -61.04
N GLU A 247 7.53 27.53 -61.25
CA GLU A 247 8.19 28.32 -60.22
C GLU A 247 7.18 28.82 -59.18
N THR A 248 5.99 29.21 -59.63
CA THR A 248 4.91 29.69 -58.74
C THR A 248 4.38 28.56 -57.86
N TYR A 249 4.21 27.37 -58.43
CA TYR A 249 3.74 26.20 -57.69
C TYR A 249 4.79 25.74 -56.68
N ILE A 250 6.02 25.53 -57.11
CA ILE A 250 7.09 25.04 -56.22
C ILE A 250 7.40 26.08 -55.14
N GLY A 251 7.43 27.39 -55.45
CA GLY A 251 7.66 28.43 -54.45
C GLY A 251 6.62 28.44 -53.32
N LYS A 252 5.35 28.14 -53.63
CA LYS A 252 4.27 28.05 -52.62
C LYS A 252 4.31 26.76 -51.79
N HIS A 253 4.82 25.67 -52.35
CA HIS A 253 4.69 24.32 -51.77
C HIS A 253 6.00 23.75 -51.20
N ALA A 254 7.17 24.30 -51.53
CA ALA A 254 8.46 23.75 -51.13
C ALA A 254 9.37 24.75 -50.37
N ASN A 255 8.87 25.94 -50.01
CA ASN A 255 9.64 26.98 -49.31
C ASN A 255 10.99 27.31 -49.97
N VAL A 256 10.97 27.58 -51.28
CA VAL A 256 12.16 27.91 -52.09
C VAL A 256 11.98 29.24 -52.83
N GLU A 257 13.08 29.98 -53.03
CA GLU A 257 13.14 31.18 -53.87
C GLU A 257 13.96 30.90 -55.14
N PHE A 258 13.48 31.38 -56.29
CA PHE A 258 14.11 31.16 -57.59
C PHE A 258 14.97 32.35 -58.02
N SER A 259 16.25 32.10 -58.29
CA SER A 259 17.12 33.06 -58.98
C SER A 259 17.01 32.88 -60.50
N HIS A 260 16.92 33.99 -61.23
CA HIS A 260 16.86 33.97 -62.69
C HIS A 260 18.28 34.16 -63.25
N SER A 261 18.96 33.04 -63.49
CA SER A 261 20.26 33.01 -64.17
C SER A 261 20.12 32.28 -65.51
N ILE A 262 20.95 32.66 -66.48
CA ILE A 262 21.00 31.99 -67.78
C ILE A 262 22.19 31.03 -67.78
N CYS A 263 21.96 29.76 -68.11
CA CYS A 263 23.05 28.79 -68.19
C CYS A 263 23.96 29.09 -69.40
N PRO A 264 25.21 28.60 -69.40
CA PRO A 264 26.16 28.84 -70.49
C PRO A 264 25.63 28.42 -71.87
N ASP A 265 24.91 27.30 -71.98
CA ASP A 265 24.36 26.83 -73.25
C ASP A 265 23.30 27.77 -73.82
N CYS A 266 22.38 28.23 -72.96
CA CYS A 266 21.37 29.21 -73.34
C CYS A 266 22.01 30.56 -73.67
N MET A 267 23.05 30.96 -72.94
CA MET A 267 23.82 32.17 -73.24
C MET A 267 24.47 32.09 -74.63
N ASN A 268 25.12 30.97 -74.95
CA ASN A 268 25.74 30.73 -76.25
C ASN A 268 24.71 30.78 -77.39
N LYS A 269 23.51 30.24 -77.14
CA LYS A 269 22.45 30.18 -78.15
C LYS A 269 21.76 31.53 -78.38
N LEU A 270 21.47 32.27 -77.31
CA LEU A 270 20.72 33.53 -77.37
C LEU A 270 21.63 34.73 -77.64
N TYR A 271 22.87 34.67 -77.16
CA TYR A 271 23.84 35.76 -77.25
C TYR A 271 25.21 35.28 -77.79
N PRO A 272 25.26 34.59 -78.95
CA PRO A 272 26.49 34.00 -79.48
C PRO A 272 27.63 35.01 -79.69
N LYS A 273 27.29 36.28 -79.98
CA LYS A 273 28.26 37.36 -80.19
C LYS A 273 28.97 37.79 -78.91
N LEU A 274 28.26 37.79 -77.77
CA LEU A 274 28.83 38.19 -76.48
C LEU A 274 29.73 37.11 -75.87
N VAL A 275 29.57 35.85 -76.31
CA VAL A 275 30.42 34.74 -75.89
C VAL A 275 31.73 34.70 -76.68
N ASN A 276 31.68 35.01 -77.98
CA ASN A 276 32.85 34.97 -78.86
C ASN A 276 33.80 36.19 -78.74
N GLU A 277 33.41 37.26 -78.03
CA GLU A 277 34.29 38.41 -77.75
C GLU A 277 35.15 38.25 -76.50
N LYS A 278 35.03 37.13 -75.78
CA LYS A 278 35.79 36.83 -74.55
C LYS A 278 36.80 35.67 -74.67
N SER A 279 37.24 35.33 -75.89
CA SER A 279 38.39 34.42 -76.08
C SER A 279 39.71 35.18 -76.14
#